data_AF-A0A660ZNV1-F1
#
_entry.id   AF-A0A660ZNV1-F1
#
_cell.length_a   1.000
_cell.length_b   1.000
_cell.length_c   1.000
_cell.angle_alpha   90.00
_cell.angle_beta   90.00
_cell.angle_gamma   90.00
#
_symmetry.space_group_name_H-M   'P 1'
#
loop_
_entity.id
_entity.type
_entity.pdbx_description
1 polymer ?
#
loop_
_entity_poly.entity_id
_entity_poly.type
_entity_poly.pdbx_seq_one_letter_code
_entity_poly.pdbx_strand_id
1 'polypeptide(L)'
;MDILRAETGVRLAIVGSIDIYEPDRALEVMISARLVDLRQHAVLTAISVGKTVQETERSFGRDRAQAIEEVIDLVVDEFMAAMGPAIRARGPRPDRYHACGLVSVIPLENYSKRRHGAEVLQNLLMSELVARNWTIVEPGIVQEILLEAQRLARGGVSDDVLRLLRDQTGACLVVTGEVEEFSVAPGQVDNAVPRLGYGLRLVDARELRLLATIDQERDGMKGEHFFARGREYSMARLARETMEDVVTWISKEGER
;
A
#
# COMPACT_ATOMS: atom_id res chain seq x y z
N MET A 1 11.84 -10.35 12.82
CA MET A 1 10.54 -11.00 13.19
C MET A 1 10.67 -12.24 14.08
N ASP A 2 11.82 -12.93 14.09
CA ASP A 2 11.99 -14.17 14.88
C ASP A 2 11.95 -13.95 16.40
N ILE A 3 12.34 -12.78 16.88
CA ILE A 3 12.24 -12.40 18.30
C ILE A 3 10.78 -12.44 18.78
N LEU A 4 9.86 -11.79 18.03
CA LEU A 4 8.43 -11.78 18.40
C LEU A 4 7.86 -13.20 18.48
N ARG A 5 8.20 -14.07 17.53
CA ARG A 5 7.77 -15.48 17.56
C ARG A 5 8.39 -16.23 18.75
N ALA A 6 9.68 -16.04 19.00
CA ALA A 6 10.41 -16.71 20.07
C ALA A 6 9.88 -16.31 21.45
N GLU A 7 9.52 -15.04 21.64
CA GLU A 7 9.06 -14.50 22.93
C GLU A 7 7.57 -14.72 23.18
N THR A 8 6.73 -14.62 22.16
CA THR A 8 5.27 -14.65 22.33
C THR A 8 4.62 -15.96 21.90
N GLY A 9 5.33 -16.80 21.14
CA GLY A 9 4.79 -18.04 20.56
C GLY A 9 3.72 -17.82 19.48
N VAL A 10 3.43 -16.58 19.10
CA VAL A 10 2.40 -16.27 18.10
C VAL A 10 2.86 -16.67 16.70
N ARG A 11 1.93 -17.20 15.89
CA ARG A 11 2.19 -17.53 14.48
C ARG A 11 1.88 -16.36 13.56
N LEU A 12 0.84 -15.60 13.89
CA LEU A 12 0.32 -14.52 13.06
C LEU A 12 0.52 -13.19 13.80
N ALA A 13 0.87 -12.15 13.05
CA ALA A 13 0.91 -10.78 13.55
C ALA A 13 0.10 -9.88 12.62
N ILE A 14 -0.59 -8.91 13.20
CA ILE A 14 -1.17 -7.79 12.45
C ILE A 14 -0.17 -6.64 12.58
N VAL A 15 0.32 -6.15 11.45
CA VAL A 15 1.26 -5.03 11.38
C VAL A 15 0.65 -3.97 10.49
N GLY A 16 0.60 -2.72 10.92
CA GLY A 16 -0.06 -1.66 10.16
C GLY A 16 0.09 -0.29 10.78
N SER A 17 -0.57 0.68 10.15
CA SER A 17 -0.69 2.06 10.60
C SER A 17 -2.16 2.48 10.66
N ILE A 18 -2.42 3.44 11.53
CA ILE A 18 -3.64 4.24 11.51
C ILE A 18 -3.18 5.67 11.19
N ASP A 19 -3.68 6.19 10.09
CA ASP A 19 -3.31 7.50 9.57
C ASP A 19 -4.52 8.42 9.68
N ILE A 20 -4.37 9.50 10.44
CA ILE A 20 -5.38 10.53 10.61
C ILE A 20 -4.83 11.81 9.97
N TYR A 21 -5.61 12.39 9.06
CA TYR A 21 -5.27 13.61 8.36
C TYR A 21 -6.33 14.69 8.64
N GLU A 22 -5.89 15.89 9.03
CA GLU A 22 -6.78 17.00 9.35
C GLU A 22 -6.27 18.35 8.80
N PRO A 23 -6.14 18.53 7.48
CA PRO A 23 -5.94 19.86 6.91
C PRO A 23 -7.29 20.62 6.91
N ASP A 24 -7.42 21.63 7.77
CA ASP A 24 -8.47 22.66 7.74
C ASP A 24 -9.90 22.15 7.40
N ARG A 25 -10.34 21.05 8.05
CA ARG A 25 -11.66 20.37 7.91
C ARG A 25 -11.87 19.41 6.72
N ALA A 26 -10.85 19.10 5.94
CA ALA A 26 -10.85 17.96 5.01
C ALA A 26 -10.28 16.71 5.73
N LEU A 27 -11.00 16.29 6.76
CA LEU A 27 -10.55 15.23 7.65
C LEU A 27 -10.68 13.86 6.96
N GLU A 28 -9.59 13.09 7.01
CA GLU A 28 -9.50 11.73 6.48
C GLU A 28 -8.92 10.79 7.55
N VAL A 29 -9.54 9.62 7.71
CA VAL A 29 -9.02 8.55 8.55
C VAL A 29 -8.77 7.34 7.67
N MET A 30 -7.62 6.71 7.83
CA MET A 30 -7.25 5.52 7.09
C MET A 30 -6.58 4.50 8.02
N ILE A 31 -6.93 3.24 7.84
CA ILE A 31 -6.29 2.09 8.48
C ILE A 31 -5.69 1.25 7.38
N SER A 32 -4.39 0.99 7.46
CA SER A 32 -3.69 0.07 6.58
C SER A 32 -2.97 -0.98 7.41
N ALA A 33 -3.35 -2.25 7.27
CA ALA A 33 -2.72 -3.32 8.02
C ALA A 33 -2.61 -4.62 7.21
N ARG A 34 -1.59 -5.38 7.55
CA ARG A 34 -1.28 -6.69 6.98
C ARG A 34 -1.28 -7.77 8.04
N LEU A 35 -1.80 -8.93 7.68
CA LEU A 35 -1.66 -10.17 8.44
C LEU A 35 -0.42 -10.91 7.94
N VAL A 36 0.55 -11.10 8.82
CA VAL A 36 1.85 -11.70 8.50
C VAL A 36 1.95 -13.08 9.13
N ASP A 37 2.38 -14.09 8.37
CA ASP A 37 2.81 -15.39 8.93
C ASP A 37 4.28 -15.30 9.34
N LEU A 38 4.53 -15.33 10.65
CA LEU A 38 5.88 -15.18 11.24
C LEU A 38 6.78 -16.41 11.00
N ARG A 39 6.25 -17.51 10.46
CA ARG A 39 7.08 -18.66 10.06
C ARG A 39 7.54 -18.57 8.62
N GLN A 40 6.68 -18.07 7.74
CA GLN A 40 6.94 -17.96 6.32
C GLN A 40 7.46 -16.58 5.90
N HIS A 41 7.45 -15.62 6.83
CA HIS A 41 7.83 -14.22 6.59
C HIS A 41 7.06 -13.60 5.43
N ALA A 42 5.82 -14.04 5.27
CA ALA A 42 4.96 -13.72 4.13
C ALA A 42 3.72 -12.96 4.59
N VAL A 43 3.27 -12.03 3.75
CA VAL A 43 1.98 -11.35 3.92
C VAL A 43 0.86 -12.27 3.43
N LEU A 44 -0.06 -12.64 4.32
CA LEU A 44 -1.21 -13.48 4.01
C LEU A 44 -2.40 -12.67 3.47
N THR A 45 -2.63 -11.51 4.06
CA THR A 45 -3.62 -10.53 3.60
C THR A 45 -3.10 -9.14 3.92
N ALA A 46 -3.50 -8.15 3.13
CA ALA A 46 -3.27 -6.75 3.42
C ALA A 46 -4.54 -5.97 3.07
N ILE A 47 -5.00 -5.16 4.02
CA ILE A 47 -6.26 -4.42 3.95
C ILE A 47 -5.91 -2.95 4.18
N SER A 48 -6.40 -2.09 3.29
CA SER A 48 -6.39 -0.65 3.49
C SER A 48 -7.79 -0.10 3.27
N VAL A 49 -8.28 0.65 4.26
CA VAL A 49 -9.59 1.29 4.28
C VAL A 49 -9.38 2.73 4.70
N GLY A 50 -9.92 3.67 3.94
CA GLY A 50 -9.90 5.09 4.27
C GLY A 50 -11.24 5.74 3.96
N LYS A 51 -11.58 6.76 4.75
CA LYS A 51 -12.75 7.61 4.51
C LYS A 51 -12.46 9.06 4.88
N THR A 52 -13.00 9.96 4.08
CA THR A 52 -13.11 11.37 4.42
C THR A 52 -14.45 11.69 5.07
N VAL A 53 -14.53 12.83 5.76
CA VAL A 53 -15.81 13.39 6.22
C VAL A 53 -16.78 13.59 5.04
N GLN A 54 -16.30 14.02 3.88
CA GLN A 54 -17.11 14.23 2.68
C GLN A 54 -17.78 12.94 2.19
N GLU A 55 -17.10 11.80 2.32
CA GLU A 55 -17.63 10.49 1.92
C GLU A 55 -18.66 9.90 2.89
N THR A 56 -18.82 10.48 4.07
CA THR A 56 -19.92 10.11 4.98
C THR A 56 -21.27 10.71 4.56
N GLU A 57 -21.25 11.70 3.65
CA GLU A 57 -22.46 12.34 3.16
C GLU A 57 -23.25 11.41 2.24
N ARG A 58 -24.53 11.15 2.57
CA ARG A 58 -25.40 10.29 1.75
C ARG A 58 -26.28 11.07 0.76
N SER A 59 -26.81 12.24 1.15
CA SER A 59 -27.72 13.04 0.32
C SER A 59 -27.81 14.50 0.79
N PHE A 60 -27.44 15.47 -0.06
CA PHE A 60 -27.58 16.91 0.19
C PHE A 60 -27.09 17.37 1.58
N GLY A 61 -25.91 16.92 2.01
CA GLY A 61 -25.30 17.29 3.29
C GLY A 61 -25.86 16.57 4.51
N ARG A 62 -26.89 15.71 4.35
CA ARG A 62 -27.43 14.92 5.47
C ARG A 62 -26.50 13.77 5.81
N ASP A 63 -26.38 13.52 7.11
CA ASP A 63 -25.54 12.49 7.74
C ASP A 63 -24.03 12.68 7.54
N ARG A 64 -23.58 13.88 7.12
CA ARG A 64 -22.16 14.22 7.12
C ARG A 64 -21.63 14.17 8.55
N ALA A 65 -20.57 13.40 8.73
CA ALA A 65 -19.92 13.24 10.01
C ALA A 65 -19.55 14.61 10.59
N GLN A 66 -19.97 14.86 11.82
CA GLN A 66 -19.71 16.13 12.51
C GLN A 66 -18.44 16.07 13.35
N ALA A 67 -17.96 14.85 13.61
CA ALA A 67 -16.81 14.57 14.45
C ALA A 67 -15.94 13.48 13.83
N ILE A 68 -14.65 13.46 14.19
CA ILE A 68 -13.69 12.48 13.69
C ILE A 68 -14.05 11.06 14.12
N GLU A 69 -14.62 10.92 15.32
CA GLU A 69 -15.02 9.66 15.92
C GLU A 69 -16.03 8.91 15.06
N GLU A 70 -16.97 9.63 14.43
CA GLU A 70 -17.95 9.04 13.52
C GLU A 70 -17.29 8.48 12.25
N VAL A 71 -16.21 9.11 11.77
CA VAL A 71 -15.41 8.60 10.65
C VAL A 71 -14.56 7.40 11.09
N ILE A 72 -13.94 7.48 12.27
CA ILE A 72 -13.13 6.39 12.85
C ILE A 72 -13.97 5.12 12.97
N ASP A 73 -15.17 5.22 13.56
CA ASP A 73 -16.03 4.05 13.77
C ASP A 73 -16.38 3.36 12.44
N LEU A 74 -16.70 4.13 11.40
CA LEU A 74 -16.97 3.59 10.07
C LEU A 74 -15.74 2.91 9.44
N VAL A 75 -14.56 3.52 9.58
CA VAL A 75 -13.31 2.94 9.05
C VAL A 75 -12.92 1.67 9.80
N VAL A 76 -13.09 1.65 11.12
CA VAL A 76 -12.82 0.47 11.97
C VAL A 76 -13.79 -0.67 11.65
N ASP A 77 -15.09 -0.39 11.52
CA ASP A 77 -16.09 -1.40 11.18
C ASP A 77 -15.82 -2.03 9.82
N GLU A 78 -15.52 -1.22 8.79
CA GLU A 78 -15.17 -1.70 7.47
C GLU A 78 -13.85 -2.49 7.46
N PHE A 79 -12.83 -2.02 8.19
CA PHE A 79 -11.58 -2.74 8.36
C PHE A 79 -11.80 -4.11 9.01
N MET A 80 -12.57 -4.17 10.10
CA MET A 80 -12.84 -5.42 10.82
C MET A 80 -13.69 -6.39 9.99
N ALA A 81 -14.64 -5.87 9.20
CA ALA A 81 -15.41 -6.68 8.25
C ALA A 81 -14.51 -7.32 7.18
N ALA A 82 -13.49 -6.61 6.70
CA ALA A 82 -12.55 -7.10 5.70
C ALA A 82 -11.46 -8.03 6.28
N MET A 83 -10.88 -7.67 7.44
CA MET A 83 -9.78 -8.42 8.07
C MET A 83 -10.27 -9.65 8.85
N GLY A 84 -11.46 -9.59 9.46
CA GLY A 84 -12.01 -10.64 10.32
C GLY A 84 -12.12 -12.02 9.64
N PRO A 85 -12.56 -12.13 8.37
CA PRO A 85 -12.51 -13.39 7.61
C PRO A 85 -11.09 -13.94 7.46
N ALA A 86 -10.09 -13.10 7.18
CA ALA A 86 -8.71 -13.53 6.97
C ALA A 86 -8.04 -14.02 8.26
N ILE A 87 -8.33 -13.40 9.41
CA ILE A 87 -7.85 -13.87 10.73
C ILE A 87 -8.45 -15.26 11.06
N ARG A 88 -9.74 -15.46 10.73
CA ARG A 88 -10.47 -16.70 11.04
C ARG A 88 -10.16 -17.85 10.08
N ALA A 89 -9.93 -17.53 8.81
CA ALA A 89 -9.42 -18.48 7.86
C ALA A 89 -8.06 -18.95 8.36
N ARG A 90 -7.93 -20.24 8.71
CA ARG A 90 -6.61 -20.87 8.87
C ARG A 90 -5.95 -20.75 7.50
N GLY A 91 -5.14 -19.71 7.32
CA GLY A 91 -4.87 -19.01 6.06
C GLY A 91 -4.99 -19.83 4.78
N PRO A 92 -5.69 -19.33 3.74
CA PRO A 92 -5.64 -19.97 2.44
C PRO A 92 -4.18 -20.04 1.98
N ARG A 93 -3.72 -21.24 1.62
CA ARG A 93 -2.57 -21.36 0.72
C ARG A 93 -3.12 -21.07 -0.67
N PRO A 94 -2.57 -20.10 -1.43
CA PRO A 94 -2.90 -19.99 -2.84
C PRO A 94 -2.55 -21.33 -3.51
N ASP A 95 -3.55 -22.02 -4.08
CA ASP A 95 -3.36 -23.30 -4.80
C ASP A 95 -2.55 -23.10 -6.10
N ARG A 96 -2.39 -21.85 -6.55
CA ARG A 96 -1.55 -21.45 -7.67
C ARG A 96 -0.81 -20.18 -7.31
N TYR A 97 0.49 -20.30 -7.11
CA TYR A 97 1.38 -19.15 -7.27
C TYR A 97 1.52 -18.90 -8.78
N HIS A 98 1.60 -17.64 -9.20
CA HIS A 98 2.18 -17.31 -10.50
C HIS A 98 3.52 -18.05 -10.63
N ALA A 99 3.95 -18.40 -11.85
CA ALA A 99 5.20 -19.14 -12.08
C ALA A 99 6.40 -18.51 -11.34
N CYS A 100 6.34 -17.19 -11.10
CA CYS A 100 7.17 -16.44 -10.17
C CYS A 100 6.35 -15.44 -9.30
N GLY A 101 5.49 -15.95 -8.41
CA GLY A 101 4.50 -15.15 -7.65
C GLY A 101 4.99 -14.40 -6.40
N LEU A 102 6.30 -14.34 -6.13
CA LEU A 102 6.86 -13.68 -4.95
C LEU A 102 7.50 -12.33 -5.30
N VAL A 103 6.95 -11.27 -4.71
CA VAL A 103 7.35 -9.88 -4.92
C VAL A 103 8.01 -9.34 -3.65
N SER A 104 9.18 -8.74 -3.79
CA SER A 104 9.81 -7.95 -2.74
C SER A 104 9.57 -6.46 -3.01
N VAL A 105 9.00 -5.76 -2.03
CA VAL A 105 8.82 -4.29 -2.11
C VAL A 105 9.89 -3.64 -1.24
N ILE A 106 10.84 -2.98 -1.88
CA ILE A 106 11.85 -2.16 -1.19
C ILE A 106 11.16 -0.90 -0.66
N PRO A 107 11.50 -0.45 0.57
CA PRO A 107 10.98 0.79 1.11
C PRO A 107 11.03 1.95 0.12
N LEU A 108 9.89 2.56 -0.16
CA LEU A 108 9.80 3.67 -1.11
C LEU A 108 10.49 4.92 -0.54
N GLU A 109 11.21 5.65 -1.39
CA GLU A 109 11.79 6.94 -1.01
C GLU A 109 10.68 8.00 -0.90
N ASN A 110 10.80 8.88 0.10
CA ASN A 110 9.82 9.93 0.33
C ASN A 110 10.39 11.30 -0.01
N TYR A 111 10.08 11.80 -1.20
CA TYR A 111 10.36 13.18 -1.61
C TYR A 111 9.17 14.12 -1.42
N SER A 112 8.01 13.57 -1.05
CA SER A 112 6.83 14.36 -0.73
C SER A 112 7.02 15.22 0.52
N LYS A 113 6.20 16.24 0.66
CA LYS A 113 6.16 17.10 1.87
C LYS A 113 5.61 16.38 3.10
N ARG A 114 5.02 15.18 2.95
CA ARG A 114 4.35 14.46 4.03
C ARG A 114 5.30 13.42 4.63
N ARG A 115 5.57 13.53 5.93
CA ARG A 115 6.54 12.69 6.68
C ARG A 115 6.42 11.17 6.43
N HIS A 116 5.22 10.65 6.16
CA HIS A 116 4.94 9.20 5.99
C HIS A 116 4.25 8.87 4.65
N GLY A 117 4.26 9.77 3.66
CA GLY A 117 3.57 9.55 2.38
C GLY A 117 4.01 8.29 1.65
N ALA A 118 5.30 7.99 1.66
CA ALA A 118 5.85 6.78 1.04
C ALA A 118 5.44 5.48 1.74
N GLU A 119 5.42 5.46 3.07
CA GLU A 119 5.01 4.29 3.86
C GLU A 119 3.53 3.97 3.65
N VAL A 120 2.70 5.01 3.62
CA VAL A 120 1.27 4.91 3.31
C VAL A 120 1.05 4.35 1.92
N LEU A 121 1.72 4.91 0.90
CA LEU A 121 1.59 4.45 -0.47
C LEU A 121 2.06 3.00 -0.64
N GLN A 122 3.15 2.64 0.02
CA GLN A 122 3.66 1.28 0.01
C GLN A 122 2.64 0.30 0.61
N ASN A 123 2.01 0.66 1.74
CA ASN A 123 0.97 -0.16 2.37
C ASN A 123 -0.26 -0.35 1.48
N LEU A 124 -0.66 0.69 0.75
CA LEU A 124 -1.72 0.63 -0.26
C LEU A 124 -1.33 -0.29 -1.41
N LEU A 125 -0.13 -0.13 -1.98
CA LEU A 125 0.39 -0.98 -3.05
C LEU A 125 0.40 -2.46 -2.66
N MET A 126 0.87 -2.77 -1.45
CA MET A 126 0.89 -4.15 -0.96
C MET A 126 -0.51 -4.72 -0.77
N SER A 127 -1.45 -3.91 -0.30
CA SER A 127 -2.87 -4.30 -0.17
C SER A 127 -3.46 -4.67 -1.54
N GLU A 128 -3.21 -3.84 -2.56
CA GLU A 128 -3.68 -4.07 -3.93
C GLU A 128 -3.05 -5.30 -4.60
N LEU A 129 -1.78 -5.57 -4.32
CA LEU A 129 -1.08 -6.75 -4.81
C LEU A 129 -1.61 -8.03 -4.16
N VAL A 130 -1.74 -8.04 -2.83
CA VAL A 130 -2.24 -9.21 -2.09
C VAL A 130 -3.70 -9.49 -2.44
N ALA A 131 -4.53 -8.46 -2.62
CA ALA A 131 -5.91 -8.60 -3.11
C ALA A 131 -6.01 -9.29 -4.47
N ARG A 132 -4.94 -9.25 -5.28
CA ARG A 132 -4.82 -9.93 -6.58
C ARG A 132 -3.99 -11.22 -6.52
N ASN A 133 -3.87 -11.82 -5.33
CA ASN A 133 -3.19 -13.10 -5.07
C ASN A 133 -1.66 -13.09 -5.28
N TRP A 134 -1.02 -11.92 -5.25
CA TRP A 134 0.44 -11.84 -5.19
C TRP A 134 0.94 -12.16 -3.79
N THR A 135 2.05 -12.90 -3.71
CA THR A 135 2.73 -13.11 -2.43
C THR A 135 3.81 -12.05 -2.27
N ILE A 136 3.80 -11.40 -1.11
CA ILE A 136 4.71 -10.29 -0.83
C ILE A 136 5.63 -10.69 0.32
N VAL A 137 6.92 -10.45 0.12
CA VAL A 137 7.91 -10.52 1.20
C VAL A 137 7.65 -9.38 2.17
N GLU A 138 7.58 -9.70 3.45
CA GLU A 138 7.32 -8.69 4.48
C GLU A 138 8.39 -7.55 4.42
N PRO A 139 8.00 -6.27 4.28
CA PRO A 139 8.94 -5.18 4.07
C PRO A 139 9.96 -4.95 5.19
N GLY A 140 9.62 -5.27 6.43
CA GLY A 140 10.55 -5.20 7.55
C GLY A 140 11.71 -6.19 7.37
N ILE A 141 11.45 -7.38 6.83
CA ILE A 141 12.50 -8.35 6.44
C ILE A 141 13.36 -7.79 5.31
N VAL A 142 12.75 -7.19 4.29
CA VAL A 142 13.49 -6.54 3.20
C VAL A 142 14.40 -5.44 3.76
N GLN A 143 13.88 -4.61 4.66
CA GLN A 143 14.63 -3.56 5.32
C GLN A 143 15.78 -4.11 6.18
N GLU A 144 15.54 -5.18 6.95
CA GLU A 144 16.55 -5.86 7.77
C GLU A 144 17.71 -6.36 6.90
N ILE A 145 17.41 -7.08 5.81
CA ILE A 145 18.40 -7.56 4.83
C ILE A 145 19.24 -6.41 4.26
N LEU A 146 18.60 -5.31 3.86
CA LEU A 146 19.28 -4.16 3.28
C LEU A 146 20.19 -3.43 4.30
N LEU A 147 19.72 -3.33 5.55
CA LEU A 147 20.48 -2.73 6.65
C LEU A 147 21.70 -3.57 7.02
N GLU A 148 21.54 -4.89 7.16
CA GLU A 148 22.63 -5.83 7.48
C GLU A 148 23.70 -5.82 6.39
N ALA A 149 23.30 -5.74 5.12
CA ALA A 149 24.22 -5.65 4.01
C ALA A 149 24.90 -4.27 3.87
N GLN A 150 24.51 -3.28 4.69
CA GLN A 150 24.89 -1.86 4.54
C GLN A 150 24.60 -1.31 3.13
N ARG A 151 23.60 -1.87 2.46
CA ARG A 151 23.18 -1.50 1.10
C ARG A 151 21.86 -0.75 1.19
N LEU A 152 21.91 0.50 1.64
CA LEU A 152 20.78 1.40 1.47
C LEU A 152 20.73 1.84 0.00
N ALA A 153 19.79 1.28 -0.75
CA ALA A 153 19.46 1.72 -2.09
C ALA A 153 19.03 3.20 -2.00
N ARG A 154 19.87 4.12 -2.49
CA ARG A 154 19.48 5.50 -2.76
C ARG A 154 19.39 5.67 -4.27
N GLY A 155 18.19 5.94 -4.80
CA GLY A 155 17.95 6.25 -6.21
C GLY A 155 18.00 5.07 -7.18
N GLY A 156 18.01 3.82 -6.70
CA GLY A 156 17.98 2.64 -7.56
C GLY A 156 18.46 1.37 -6.86
N VAL A 157 18.12 0.21 -7.42
CA VAL A 157 18.47 -1.11 -6.89
C VAL A 157 19.59 -1.69 -7.73
N SER A 158 20.77 -1.88 -7.14
CA SER A 158 21.90 -2.49 -7.85
C SER A 158 21.69 -3.99 -8.04
N ASP A 159 22.36 -4.56 -9.04
CA ASP A 159 22.41 -6.02 -9.27
C ASP A 159 22.77 -6.81 -8.01
N ASP A 160 23.68 -6.29 -7.19
CA ASP A 160 24.07 -6.91 -5.93
C ASP A 160 22.88 -7.00 -4.96
N VAL A 161 22.08 -5.94 -4.86
CA VAL A 161 20.89 -5.91 -4.01
C VAL A 161 19.81 -6.84 -4.56
N LEU A 162 19.61 -6.88 -5.87
CA LEU A 162 18.66 -7.80 -6.50
C LEU A 162 19.03 -9.26 -6.25
N ARG A 163 20.31 -9.62 -6.42
CA ARG A 163 20.82 -10.97 -6.11
C ARG A 163 20.64 -11.28 -4.63
N LEU A 164 21.00 -10.35 -3.74
CA LEU A 164 20.84 -10.52 -2.30
C LEU A 164 19.37 -10.80 -1.94
N LEU A 165 18.43 -9.98 -2.42
CA LEU A 165 17.01 -10.15 -2.15
C LEU A 165 16.50 -11.48 -2.73
N ARG A 166 16.88 -11.83 -3.96
CA ARG A 166 16.52 -13.12 -4.56
C ARG A 166 17.06 -14.29 -3.72
N ASP A 167 18.32 -14.25 -3.32
CA ASP A 167 18.97 -15.37 -2.64
C ASP A 167 18.46 -15.54 -1.19
N GLN A 168 18.13 -14.43 -0.51
CA GLN A 168 17.62 -14.45 0.87
C GLN A 168 16.11 -14.69 0.96
N THR A 169 15.33 -14.19 0.01
CA THR A 169 13.86 -14.19 0.09
C THR A 169 13.20 -15.09 -0.97
N GLY A 170 13.91 -15.45 -2.04
CA GLY A 170 13.34 -16.12 -3.20
C GLY A 170 12.53 -15.20 -4.12
N ALA A 171 12.53 -13.88 -3.88
CA ALA A 171 11.76 -12.93 -4.67
C ALA A 171 12.17 -12.95 -6.15
N CYS A 172 11.16 -13.01 -7.01
CA CYS A 172 11.33 -12.98 -8.46
C CYS A 172 11.30 -11.55 -9.00
N LEU A 173 10.40 -10.76 -8.43
CA LEU A 173 10.16 -9.39 -8.80
C LEU A 173 10.52 -8.49 -7.62
N VAL A 174 11.19 -7.39 -7.92
CA VAL A 174 11.51 -6.35 -6.97
C VAL A 174 10.82 -5.07 -7.42
N VAL A 175 10.02 -4.50 -6.53
CA VAL A 175 9.43 -3.18 -6.69
C VAL A 175 10.19 -2.19 -5.83
N THR A 176 10.58 -1.07 -6.41
CA THR A 176 11.27 0.05 -5.77
C THR A 176 10.75 1.35 -6.36
N GLY A 177 11.01 2.48 -5.72
CA GLY A 177 10.56 3.75 -6.25
C GLY A 177 10.55 4.86 -5.22
N GLU A 178 9.84 5.92 -5.59
CA GLU A 178 9.78 7.16 -4.86
C GLU A 178 8.38 7.77 -4.91
N VAL A 179 8.05 8.53 -3.87
CA VAL A 179 6.82 9.31 -3.77
C VAL A 179 7.19 10.78 -3.80
N GLU A 180 6.74 11.47 -4.84
CA GLU A 180 7.06 12.86 -5.13
C GLU A 180 5.99 13.81 -4.57
N GLU A 181 4.72 13.44 -4.68
CA GLU A 181 3.59 14.22 -4.17
C GLU A 181 2.65 13.31 -3.40
N PHE A 182 2.32 13.71 -2.17
CA PHE A 182 1.33 13.04 -1.34
C PHE A 182 0.61 14.09 -0.50
N SER A 183 -0.55 14.53 -0.98
CA SER A 183 -1.35 15.57 -0.36
C SER A 183 -2.80 15.16 -0.35
N VAL A 184 -3.42 15.07 0.82
CA VAL A 184 -4.81 14.59 0.94
C VAL A 184 -5.84 15.67 0.57
N ALA A 185 -5.47 16.95 0.64
CA ALA A 185 -6.41 18.07 0.46
C ALA A 185 -5.69 19.44 0.50
N PRO A 186 -5.06 19.92 -0.58
CA PRO A 186 -4.56 21.28 -0.64
C PRO A 186 -5.74 22.24 -0.94
N GLY A 187 -6.24 22.97 0.05
CA GLY A 187 -7.18 24.10 -0.16
C GLY A 187 -8.39 24.16 0.76
N GLN A 188 -9.37 25.03 0.44
CA GLN A 188 -10.61 25.19 1.20
C GLN A 188 -11.54 23.97 1.06
N VAL A 189 -12.29 23.68 2.13
CA VAL A 189 -13.13 22.48 2.41
C VAL A 189 -13.95 21.94 1.22
N ASP A 190 -14.43 22.80 0.34
CA ASP A 190 -15.34 22.41 -0.75
C ASP A 190 -14.63 22.00 -2.05
N ASN A 191 -13.33 22.31 -2.19
CA ASN A 191 -12.53 22.03 -3.38
C ASN A 191 -11.20 21.30 -3.10
N ALA A 192 -11.00 20.86 -1.86
CA ALA A 192 -9.79 20.14 -1.51
C ALA A 192 -9.88 18.71 -2.04
N VAL A 193 -8.97 18.37 -2.95
CA VAL A 193 -8.86 17.04 -3.58
C VAL A 193 -7.48 16.45 -3.30
N PRO A 194 -7.37 15.14 -3.13
CA PRO A 194 -6.08 14.49 -2.98
C PRO A 194 -5.24 14.66 -4.24
N ARG A 195 -3.91 14.71 -4.07
CA ARG A 195 -2.90 14.68 -5.11
C ARG A 195 -1.86 13.64 -4.78
N LEU A 196 -1.55 12.80 -5.76
CA LEU A 196 -0.63 11.70 -5.65
C LEU A 196 0.30 11.69 -6.86
N GLY A 197 1.60 11.73 -6.59
CA GLY A 197 2.67 11.63 -7.58
C GLY A 197 3.70 10.60 -7.11
N TYR A 198 4.00 9.62 -7.95
CA TYR A 198 4.98 8.58 -7.64
C TYR A 198 5.67 8.05 -8.89
N GLY A 199 6.89 7.55 -8.69
CA GLY A 199 7.67 6.81 -9.67
C GLY A 199 8.01 5.42 -9.13
N LEU A 200 7.58 4.37 -9.82
CA LEU A 200 7.87 2.98 -9.47
C LEU A 200 8.72 2.31 -10.56
N ARG A 201 9.60 1.41 -10.14
CA ARG A 201 10.40 0.55 -11.01
C ARG A 201 10.15 -0.90 -10.64
N LEU A 202 9.86 -1.70 -11.65
CA LEU A 202 9.68 -3.15 -11.53
C LEU A 202 10.88 -3.84 -12.16
N VAL A 203 11.56 -4.69 -11.39
CA VAL A 203 12.80 -5.35 -11.81
C VAL A 203 12.65 -6.85 -11.64
N ASP A 204 13.07 -7.63 -12.65
CA ASP A 204 13.22 -9.07 -12.54
C ASP A 204 14.56 -9.38 -11.86
N ALA A 205 14.50 -9.97 -10.66
CA ALA A 205 15.68 -10.32 -9.87
C ALA A 205 16.40 -11.59 -10.39
N ARG A 206 15.74 -12.40 -11.23
CA ARG A 206 16.32 -13.59 -11.85
C ARG A 206 17.24 -13.20 -13.00
N GLU A 207 16.75 -12.29 -13.85
CA GLU A 207 17.46 -11.79 -15.03
C GLU A 207 18.25 -10.51 -14.77
N LEU A 208 18.04 -9.86 -13.62
CA LEU A 208 18.62 -8.55 -13.25
C LEU A 208 18.26 -7.48 -14.28
N ARG A 209 17.01 -7.50 -14.72
CA ARG A 209 16.52 -6.67 -15.82
C ARG A 209 15.38 -5.78 -15.36
N LEU A 210 15.49 -4.48 -15.64
CA LEU A 210 14.37 -3.55 -15.50
C LEU A 210 13.25 -3.97 -16.47
N LEU A 211 12.09 -4.28 -15.92
CA LEU A 211 10.91 -4.64 -16.71
C LEU A 211 10.11 -3.39 -17.08
N ALA A 212 9.88 -2.50 -16.10
CA ALA A 212 9.12 -1.29 -16.29
C ALA A 212 9.57 -0.15 -15.36
N THR A 213 9.36 1.06 -15.84
CA THR A 213 9.31 2.29 -15.04
C THR A 213 7.92 2.88 -15.22
N ILE A 214 7.28 3.24 -14.12
CA ILE A 214 5.91 3.75 -14.06
C ILE A 214 5.94 5.06 -13.29
N ASP A 215 5.74 6.16 -14.00
CA ASP A 215 5.59 7.48 -13.39
C ASP A 215 4.14 7.92 -13.54
N GLN A 216 3.50 8.23 -12.43
CA GLN A 216 2.10 8.62 -12.37
C GLN A 216 1.93 9.85 -11.51
N GLU A 217 1.17 10.81 -12.03
CA GLU A 217 0.69 11.97 -11.29
C GLU A 217 -0.83 12.08 -11.51
N ARG A 218 -1.59 12.10 -10.42
CA ARG A 218 -3.03 12.29 -10.44
C ARG A 218 -3.51 13.16 -9.29
N ASP A 219 -4.62 13.83 -9.55
CA ASP A 219 -5.42 14.52 -8.56
C ASP A 219 -6.85 13.97 -8.56
N GLY A 220 -7.59 14.27 -7.49
CA GLY A 220 -9.00 13.88 -7.35
C GLY A 220 -9.97 14.63 -8.27
N MET A 221 -9.51 15.55 -9.14
CA MET A 221 -10.38 16.19 -10.14
C MET A 221 -10.46 15.40 -11.45
N LYS A 222 -9.55 14.44 -11.67
CA LYS A 222 -9.40 13.69 -12.92
C LYS A 222 -10.52 12.65 -13.12
N GLY A 223 -11.74 13.16 -13.34
CA GLY A 223 -13.00 12.41 -13.42
C GLY A 223 -14.25 13.30 -13.28
N GLU A 224 -14.08 14.59 -12.95
CA GLU A 224 -15.18 15.53 -12.75
C GLU A 224 -15.93 15.84 -14.06
N HIS A 225 -17.25 15.67 -14.02
CA HIS A 225 -18.20 16.13 -15.03
C HIS A 225 -19.00 17.34 -14.48
N PHE A 226 -20.15 17.69 -15.08
CA PHE A 226 -20.99 18.78 -14.56
C PHE A 226 -21.37 18.57 -13.07
N PHE A 227 -21.28 19.63 -12.26
CA PHE A 227 -21.61 19.69 -10.82
C PHE A 227 -20.76 18.82 -9.87
N ALA A 228 -19.43 18.79 -10.02
CA ALA A 228 -18.53 18.04 -9.13
C ALA A 228 -18.76 16.51 -9.08
N ARG A 229 -19.57 15.97 -10.00
CA ARG A 229 -19.86 14.55 -10.09
C ARG A 229 -18.65 13.82 -10.67
N GLY A 230 -18.12 12.85 -9.92
CA GLY A 230 -16.92 12.09 -10.31
C GLY A 230 -15.62 12.60 -9.67
N ARG A 231 -15.70 13.58 -8.77
CA ARG A 231 -14.56 14.03 -7.96
C ARG A 231 -14.24 12.99 -6.89
N GLU A 232 -12.95 12.67 -6.73
CA GLU A 232 -12.44 11.79 -5.68
C GLU A 232 -11.93 12.64 -4.52
N TYR A 233 -12.29 12.26 -3.30
CA TYR A 233 -11.95 12.99 -2.08
C TYR A 233 -11.02 12.19 -1.17
N SER A 234 -10.97 10.87 -1.31
CA SER A 234 -10.08 10.02 -0.52
C SER A 234 -8.76 9.74 -1.23
N MET A 235 -7.67 9.89 -0.49
CA MET A 235 -6.35 9.47 -0.93
C MET A 235 -6.28 7.96 -1.15
N ALA A 236 -6.93 7.16 -0.30
CA ALA A 236 -6.95 5.70 -0.44
C ALA A 236 -7.60 5.26 -1.76
N ARG A 237 -8.70 5.91 -2.16
CA ARG A 237 -9.37 5.61 -3.44
C ARG A 237 -8.55 6.09 -4.63
N LEU A 238 -8.02 7.32 -4.60
CA LEU A 238 -7.13 7.82 -5.65
C LEU A 238 -5.90 6.91 -5.83
N ALA A 239 -5.30 6.46 -4.74
CA ALA A 239 -4.18 5.53 -4.77
C ALA A 239 -4.58 4.18 -5.39
N ARG A 240 -5.73 3.61 -5.01
CA ARG A 240 -6.23 2.36 -5.61
C ARG A 240 -6.44 2.49 -7.11
N GLU A 241 -7.07 3.57 -7.56
CA GLU A 241 -7.31 3.83 -8.99
C GLU A 241 -6.01 4.00 -9.77
N THR A 242 -5.05 4.73 -9.21
CA THR A 242 -3.74 4.93 -9.87
C THR A 242 -2.89 3.66 -9.89
N MET A 243 -3.00 2.80 -8.87
CA MET A 243 -2.23 1.55 -8.77
C MET A 243 -2.73 0.43 -9.67
N GLU A 244 -3.94 0.54 -10.22
CA GLU A 244 -4.51 -0.47 -11.13
C GLU A 244 -3.58 -0.75 -12.33
N ASP A 245 -2.98 0.31 -12.88
CA ASP A 245 -2.01 0.21 -13.98
C ASP A 245 -0.77 -0.60 -13.56
N VAL A 246 -0.24 -0.33 -12.36
CA VAL A 246 0.93 -1.01 -11.79
C VAL A 246 0.65 -2.50 -11.61
N VAL A 247 -0.47 -2.85 -10.98
CA VAL A 247 -0.74 -4.26 -10.71
C VAL A 247 -1.12 -5.02 -11.98
N THR A 248 -1.77 -4.36 -12.93
CA THR A 248 -2.02 -4.94 -14.26
C THR A 248 -0.71 -5.27 -14.97
N TRP A 249 0.29 -4.40 -14.85
CA TRP A 249 1.61 -4.62 -15.45
C TRP A 249 2.35 -5.79 -14.78
N ILE A 250 2.37 -5.83 -13.44
CA ILE A 250 2.96 -6.94 -12.67
C ILE A 250 2.26 -8.27 -13.03
N SER A 251 0.93 -8.27 -13.17
CA SER A 251 0.14 -9.43 -13.58
C SER A 251 0.55 -9.97 -14.96
N LYS A 252 0.77 -9.10 -15.94
CA LYS A 252 1.21 -9.49 -17.29
C LYS A 252 2.60 -10.12 -17.32
N GLU A 253 3.54 -9.62 -16.51
CA GLU A 253 4.89 -10.20 -16.46
C GLU A 253 4.96 -11.44 -15.56
N GLY A 254 4.13 -11.55 -14.53
CA GLY A 254 4.05 -12.74 -13.66
C GLY A 254 3.59 -14.01 -14.35
N GLU A 255 2.87 -13.87 -15.46
CA GLU A 255 2.40 -14.97 -16.31
C GLU A 255 3.45 -15.45 -17.33
N ARG A 256 4.57 -14.73 -17.49
CA ARG A 256 5.67 -15.10 -18.39
C ARG A 256 6.74 -15.93 -17.68
#